data_AF-A0A9W7DGD3-F1
#
_entry.id   AF-A0A9W7DGD3-F1
#
_cell.length_a   1.000
_cell.length_b   1.000
_cell.length_c   1.000
_cell.angle_alpha   90.00
_cell.angle_beta   90.00
_cell.angle_gamma   90.00
#
_symmetry.space_group_name_H-M   'P 1'
#
loop_
_entity.id
_entity.type
_entity.pdbx_description
1 polymer ?
#
loop_
_entity_poly.entity_id
_entity_poly.type
_entity_poly.pdbx_seq_one_letter_code
_entity_poly.pdbx_strand_id
1 'polypeptide(L)'
;MREQDFGNFQGSAQEMEDMWNERAEYGHFFYRIPHGESAADVYDRCASFNETLFRQFNKENFPSVLVLVTHGIWARVFLTKWFRWSVEYFEDLQNVPHCKLIRMERQDEHNQKYKLIDTLARWSDMKRPEWPAAGGEAMLDEMSETEESTAELTSLKLKRRFDRLKCRKKPSHIDAMQSDRGSIDGALTE
;
A
#
# COMPACT_ATOMS: atom_id res chain seq x y z
N MET A 1 17.13 1.00 6.79
CA MET A 1 16.26 -0.19 6.93
C MET A 1 16.07 -0.75 5.54
N ARG A 2 16.15 -2.09 5.35
CA ARG A 2 16.10 -2.66 4.00
C ARG A 2 14.69 -2.59 3.41
N GLU A 3 14.61 -2.27 2.12
CA GLU A 3 13.37 -2.34 1.34
C GLU A 3 12.81 -3.77 1.27
N GLN A 4 11.61 -3.91 0.73
CA GLN A 4 11.07 -5.18 0.23
C GLN A 4 12.08 -5.86 -0.71
N ASP A 5 12.38 -7.14 -0.45
CA ASP A 5 13.14 -7.96 -1.38
C ASP A 5 12.28 -8.34 -2.59
N PHE A 6 12.80 -8.10 -3.80
CA PHE A 6 12.11 -8.45 -5.05
C PHE A 6 12.66 -9.75 -5.65
N GLY A 7 13.55 -10.46 -4.95
CA GLY A 7 14.13 -11.72 -5.40
C GLY A 7 15.20 -11.57 -6.48
N ASN A 8 15.58 -12.70 -7.07
CA ASN A 8 16.60 -12.76 -8.10
C ASN A 8 15.97 -12.49 -9.48
N PHE A 9 16.10 -11.27 -10.00
CA PHE A 9 15.61 -10.85 -11.33
C PHE A 9 16.41 -11.48 -12.48
N GLN A 10 16.27 -12.79 -12.69
CA GLN A 10 16.97 -13.52 -13.77
C GLN A 10 16.03 -14.08 -14.84
N GLY A 11 14.74 -13.73 -14.79
CA GLY A 11 13.74 -14.13 -15.79
C GLY A 11 13.79 -13.30 -17.08
N SER A 12 13.12 -13.81 -18.11
CA SER A 12 12.84 -13.07 -19.34
C SER A 12 11.92 -11.87 -19.09
N ALA A 13 11.92 -10.88 -19.99
CA ALA A 13 11.06 -9.70 -19.87
C ALA A 13 9.55 -10.04 -19.78
N GLN A 14 9.13 -11.10 -20.47
CA GLN A 14 7.74 -11.57 -20.46
C GLN A 14 7.33 -12.09 -19.08
N GLU A 15 8.17 -12.90 -18.45
CA GLU A 15 7.90 -13.44 -17.10
C GLU A 15 7.81 -12.32 -16.06
N MET A 16 8.62 -11.27 -16.21
CA MET A 16 8.51 -10.09 -15.35
C MET A 16 7.19 -9.35 -15.57
N GLU A 17 6.75 -9.16 -16.80
CA GLU A 17 5.47 -8.50 -17.09
C GLU A 17 4.27 -9.29 -16.53
N ASP A 18 4.27 -10.61 -16.73
CA ASP A 18 3.22 -11.49 -16.23
C ASP A 18 3.15 -11.47 -14.69
N MET A 19 4.30 -11.49 -14.02
CA MET A 19 4.40 -11.35 -12.57
C MET A 19 3.88 -9.99 -12.08
N TRP A 20 4.15 -8.90 -12.81
CA TRP A 20 3.67 -7.56 -12.43
C TRP A 20 2.16 -7.43 -12.63
N ASN A 21 1.62 -8.07 -13.67
CA ASN A 21 0.17 -8.18 -13.91
C ASN A 21 -0.51 -8.99 -12.79
N GLU A 22 0.05 -10.14 -12.43
CA GLU A 22 -0.46 -10.98 -11.34
C GLU A 22 -0.42 -10.24 -10.01
N ARG A 23 0.71 -9.57 -9.72
CA ARG A 23 0.86 -8.72 -8.54
C ARG A 23 -0.20 -7.63 -8.47
N ALA A 24 -0.45 -6.97 -9.60
CA ALA A 24 -1.47 -5.93 -9.67
C ALA A 24 -2.86 -6.53 -9.37
N GLU A 25 -3.21 -7.67 -9.97
CA GLU A 25 -4.53 -8.31 -9.76
C GLU A 25 -4.73 -8.82 -8.34
N TYR A 26 -3.72 -9.45 -7.74
CA TYR A 26 -3.79 -10.04 -6.40
C TYR A 26 -3.79 -8.97 -5.29
N GLY A 27 -3.04 -7.89 -5.48
CA GLY A 27 -2.84 -6.83 -4.49
C GLY A 27 -1.41 -6.78 -3.96
N HIS A 28 -0.88 -5.57 -3.80
CA HIS A 28 0.52 -5.34 -3.48
C HIS A 28 0.93 -5.80 -2.09
N PHE A 29 -0.01 -5.88 -1.14
CA PHE A 29 0.25 -6.17 0.26
C PHE A 29 0.55 -7.65 0.50
N PHE A 30 -0.31 -8.53 -0.02
CA PHE A 30 -0.22 -9.97 0.22
C PHE A 30 0.52 -10.73 -0.89
N TYR A 31 0.69 -10.15 -2.09
CA TYR A 31 1.40 -10.83 -3.16
C TYR A 31 2.86 -11.07 -2.78
N ARG A 32 3.29 -12.33 -2.82
CA ARG A 32 4.68 -12.74 -2.61
C ARG A 32 5.34 -12.97 -3.95
N ILE A 33 6.37 -12.17 -4.23
CA ILE A 33 7.17 -12.29 -5.44
C ILE A 33 8.01 -13.58 -5.36
N PRO A 34 8.18 -14.34 -6.45
CA PRO A 34 9.05 -15.51 -6.47
C PRO A 34 10.46 -15.17 -5.98
N HIS A 35 10.97 -15.96 -5.03
CA HIS A 35 12.27 -15.73 -4.36
C HIS A 35 12.42 -14.37 -3.66
N GLY A 36 11.34 -13.61 -3.49
CA GLY A 36 11.34 -12.32 -2.80
C GLY A 36 10.46 -12.32 -1.55
N GLU A 37 10.15 -11.11 -1.09
CA GLU A 37 9.29 -10.82 0.05
C GLU A 37 7.94 -10.25 -0.42
N SER A 38 6.88 -10.49 0.35
CA SER A 38 5.62 -9.75 0.28
C SER A 38 5.68 -8.50 1.16
N ALA A 39 4.75 -7.54 0.99
CA ALA A 39 4.69 -6.40 1.90
C ALA A 39 4.24 -6.83 3.31
N ALA A 40 3.50 -7.93 3.43
CA ALA A 40 3.18 -8.56 4.71
C ALA A 40 4.44 -9.05 5.45
N ASP A 41 5.42 -9.63 4.76
CA ASP A 41 6.71 -9.99 5.39
C ASP A 41 7.44 -8.73 5.89
N VAL A 42 7.41 -7.65 5.10
CA VAL A 42 7.97 -6.35 5.51
C VAL A 42 7.21 -5.80 6.72
N TYR A 43 5.90 -6.02 6.80
CA TYR A 43 5.05 -5.58 7.93
C TYR A 43 5.47 -6.26 9.23
N ASP A 44 5.77 -7.55 9.20
CA ASP A 44 6.25 -8.28 10.38
C ASP A 44 7.62 -7.76 10.82
N ARG A 45 8.54 -7.51 9.87
CA ARG A 45 9.83 -6.86 10.19
C ARG A 45 9.65 -5.46 10.79
N CYS A 46 8.70 -4.67 10.27
CA CYS A 46 8.37 -3.36 10.81
C CYS A 46 7.75 -3.46 12.21
N ALA A 47 6.94 -4.49 12.48
CA ALA A 47 6.32 -4.69 13.79
C ALA A 47 7.38 -4.92 14.87
N SER A 48 8.34 -5.82 14.64
CA SER A 48 9.44 -6.08 15.57
C SER A 48 10.34 -4.86 15.78
N PHE A 49 10.57 -4.06 14.72
CA PHE A 49 11.27 -2.79 14.84
C PHE A 49 10.51 -1.80 15.74
N ASN A 50 9.20 -1.66 15.53
CA ASN A 50 8.36 -0.74 16.31
C ASN A 50 8.34 -1.10 17.80
N GLU A 51 8.23 -2.38 18.16
CA GLU A 51 8.29 -2.83 19.55
C GLU A 51 9.60 -2.41 20.24
N THR A 52 10.72 -2.59 19.53
CA THR A 52 12.02 -2.16 20.04
C THR A 52 12.10 -0.65 20.14
N LEU A 53 11.56 0.08 19.17
CA LEU A 53 11.55 1.54 19.15
C LEU A 53 10.73 2.13 20.30
N PHE A 54 9.53 1.61 20.56
CA PHE A 54 8.69 2.04 21.69
C PHE A 54 9.38 1.81 23.03
N ARG A 55 10.15 0.71 23.18
CA ARG A 55 10.96 0.49 24.38
C ARG A 55 12.09 1.51 24.52
N GLN A 56 12.66 2.01 23.42
CA GLN A 56 13.67 3.08 23.48
C GLN A 56 13.05 4.42 23.86
N PHE A 57 11.82 4.72 23.46
CA PHE A 57 11.14 5.98 23.81
C PHE A 57 10.94 6.16 25.32
N ASN A 58 10.88 5.07 26.08
CA ASN A 58 10.74 5.11 27.54
C ASN A 58 12.08 5.37 28.27
N LYS A 59 13.19 5.53 27.56
CA LYS A 59 14.48 5.88 28.17
C LYS A 59 14.57 7.39 28.37
N GLU A 60 15.04 7.81 29.54
CA GLU A 60 15.20 9.24 29.90
C GLU A 60 16.11 10.01 28.93
N ASN A 61 17.11 9.34 28.35
CA ASN A 61 18.06 9.95 27.41
C ASN A 61 17.65 9.81 25.93
N PHE A 62 16.39 9.47 25.62
CA PHE A 62 15.97 9.39 24.22
C PHE A 62 15.88 10.79 23.59
N PRO A 63 16.49 11.02 22.41
CA PRO A 63 16.45 12.33 21.75
C PRO A 63 15.02 12.81 21.44
N SER A 64 14.81 14.13 21.43
CA SER A 64 13.52 14.74 21.10
C SER A 64 13.09 14.52 19.64
N VAL A 65 14.06 14.34 18.74
CA VAL A 65 13.83 14.13 17.30
C VAL A 65 14.45 12.81 16.86
N LEU A 66 13.66 11.99 16.18
CA LEU A 66 14.09 10.75 15.53
C LEU A 66 13.98 10.91 14.02
N VAL A 67 15.07 10.62 13.31
CA VAL A 67 15.11 10.61 11.84
C VAL A 67 15.27 9.18 11.36
N LEU A 68 14.32 8.70 10.55
CA LEU A 68 14.36 7.38 9.94
C LEU A 68 14.62 7.52 8.43
N VAL A 69 15.71 6.92 7.95
CA VAL A 69 16.04 6.86 6.51
C VAL A 69 15.71 5.46 5.98
N THR A 70 14.82 5.43 4.99
CA THR A 70 14.22 4.19 4.48
C THR A 70 13.75 4.34 3.03
N HIS A 71 13.09 3.30 2.52
CA HIS A 71 12.60 3.20 1.15
C HIS A 71 11.06 3.32 1.08
N GLY A 72 10.51 3.37 -0.14
CA GLY A 72 9.12 3.73 -0.38
C GLY A 72 8.10 2.70 0.12
N ILE A 73 8.31 1.41 -0.14
CA ILE A 73 7.40 0.36 0.34
C ILE A 73 7.52 0.23 1.85
N TRP A 74 8.75 0.17 2.36
CA TRP A 74 8.98 0.15 3.81
C TRP A 74 8.30 1.32 4.53
N ALA A 75 8.41 2.55 4.03
CA ALA A 75 7.77 3.72 4.64
C ALA A 75 6.24 3.58 4.69
N ARG A 76 5.61 3.14 3.59
CA ARG A 76 4.16 2.90 3.56
C ARG A 76 3.74 1.83 4.57
N VAL A 77 4.47 0.71 4.61
CA VAL A 77 4.20 -0.40 5.54
C VAL A 77 4.39 0.04 6.99
N PHE A 78 5.43 0.81 7.29
CA PHE A 78 5.67 1.37 8.61
C PHE A 78 4.51 2.24 9.08
N LEU A 79 4.01 3.15 8.22
CA LEU A 79 2.88 4.01 8.54
C LEU A 79 1.59 3.20 8.73
N THR A 80 1.34 2.20 7.89
CA THR A 80 0.21 1.27 8.05
C THR A 80 0.28 0.56 9.40
N LYS A 81 1.46 0.06 9.79
CA LYS A 81 1.67 -0.57 11.10
C LYS A 81 1.48 0.42 12.25
N TRP A 82 2.04 1.62 12.11
CA TRP A 82 2.04 2.65 13.16
C TRP A 82 0.64 3.16 13.48
N PHE A 83 -0.11 3.52 12.44
CA PHE A 83 -1.45 4.09 12.56
C PHE A 83 -2.56 3.06 12.51
N ARG A 84 -2.22 1.76 12.40
CA ARG A 84 -3.17 0.65 12.26
C ARG A 84 -4.14 0.88 11.10
N TRP A 85 -3.62 1.34 9.97
CA TRP A 85 -4.43 1.51 8.76
C TRP A 85 -4.86 0.15 8.22
N SER A 86 -5.99 0.14 7.50
CA SER A 86 -6.47 -1.07 6.83
C SER A 86 -5.62 -1.38 5.60
N VAL A 87 -5.68 -2.64 5.15
CA VAL A 87 -4.96 -3.07 3.95
C VAL A 87 -5.47 -2.34 2.71
N GLU A 88 -6.78 -2.07 2.65
CA GLU A 88 -7.40 -1.33 1.55
C GLU A 88 -6.85 0.10 1.45
N TYR A 89 -6.64 0.75 2.60
CA TYR A 89 -6.00 2.06 2.63
C TYR A 89 -4.56 1.98 2.12
N PHE A 90 -3.81 0.94 2.51
CA PHE A 90 -2.45 0.74 2.00
C PHE A 90 -2.41 0.54 0.49
N GLU A 91 -3.32 -0.27 -0.08
CA GLU A 91 -3.42 -0.50 -1.53
C GLU A 91 -3.79 0.77 -2.31
N ASP A 92 -4.52 1.69 -1.68
CA ASP A 92 -4.88 2.97 -2.26
C ASP A 92 -3.75 4.01 -2.21
N LEU A 93 -2.72 3.81 -1.39
CA LEU A 93 -1.56 4.72 -1.34
C LEU A 93 -0.72 4.65 -2.62
N GLN A 94 -0.35 5.82 -3.13
CA GLN A 94 0.63 5.94 -4.20
C GLN A 94 2.06 5.73 -3.68
N ASN A 95 2.99 5.50 -4.60
CA ASN A 95 4.41 5.44 -4.25
C ASN A 95 4.90 6.79 -3.73
N VAL A 96 5.71 6.73 -2.68
CA VAL A 96 6.34 7.92 -2.09
C VAL A 96 7.42 8.41 -3.07
N PRO A 97 7.40 9.68 -3.50
CA PRO A 97 8.44 10.25 -4.34
C PRO A 97 9.84 10.18 -3.70
N HIS A 98 10.87 10.22 -4.54
CA HIS A 98 12.25 10.24 -4.08
C HIS A 98 12.50 11.41 -3.11
N CYS A 99 13.25 11.14 -2.04
CA CYS A 99 13.64 12.13 -1.02
C CYS A 99 12.46 12.89 -0.37
N LYS A 100 11.22 12.38 -0.45
CA LYS A 100 10.08 12.98 0.24
C LYS A 100 10.23 12.81 1.76
N LEU A 101 10.08 13.90 2.49
CA LEU A 101 9.99 13.90 3.94
C LEU A 101 8.57 13.55 4.38
N ILE A 102 8.46 12.72 5.41
CA ILE A 102 7.21 12.35 6.07
C ILE A 102 7.37 12.65 7.55
N ARG A 103 6.59 13.61 8.05
CA ARG A 103 6.66 14.11 9.42
C ARG A 103 5.53 13.57 10.26
N MET A 104 5.90 13.10 11.44
CA MET A 104 5.00 12.63 12.47
C MET A 104 5.28 13.44 13.73
N GLU A 105 4.24 14.06 14.29
CA GLU A 105 4.35 14.88 15.48
C GLU A 105 3.69 14.19 16.67
N ARG A 106 4.43 14.09 17.77
CA ARG A 106 3.89 13.62 19.05
C ARG A 106 2.87 14.64 19.55
N GLN A 107 1.64 14.19 19.81
CA GLN A 107 0.54 15.06 20.21
C GLN A 107 0.58 15.43 21.69
N ASP A 108 1.05 14.51 22.53
CA ASP A 108 1.08 14.66 23.98
C ASP A 108 2.27 13.86 24.53
N GLU A 109 2.91 14.39 25.56
CA GLU A 109 4.05 13.76 26.22
C GLU A 109 3.66 12.48 26.94
N HIS A 110 2.40 12.38 27.39
CA HIS A 110 1.94 11.27 28.22
C HIS A 110 1.37 10.09 27.44
N ASN A 111 0.87 10.29 26.22
CA ASN A 111 0.09 9.26 25.51
C ASN A 111 0.82 8.56 24.35
N GLN A 112 2.08 8.91 24.07
CA GLN A 112 2.89 8.38 22.94
C GLN A 112 2.14 8.33 21.59
N LYS A 113 1.07 9.13 21.43
CA LYS A 113 0.32 9.20 20.18
C LYS A 113 1.01 10.17 19.25
N TYR A 114 1.17 9.74 18.01
CA TYR A 114 1.68 10.56 16.93
C TYR A 114 0.54 10.90 15.98
N LYS A 115 0.64 12.06 15.34
CA LYS A 115 -0.21 12.45 14.22
C LYS A 115 0.66 12.60 12.98
N LEU A 116 0.20 12.04 11.86
CA LEU A 116 0.83 12.28 10.57
C LEU A 116 0.48 13.69 10.11
N ILE A 117 1.49 14.50 9.84
CA ILE A 117 1.31 15.89 9.39
C ILE A 117 1.23 15.95 7.87
N ASP A 118 2.11 15.21 7.19
CA ASP A 118 2.17 15.23 5.73
C ASP A 118 1.11 14.29 5.12
N THR A 119 0.42 14.77 4.09
CA THR A 119 -0.55 13.95 3.36
C THR A 119 0.16 13.08 2.32
N LEU A 120 -0.22 11.80 2.30
CA LEU A 120 0.20 10.86 1.27
C LEU A 120 -0.80 10.88 0.12
N ALA A 121 -0.29 10.85 -1.11
CA ALA A 121 -1.13 10.77 -2.28
C ALA A 121 -1.81 9.40 -2.34
N ARG A 122 -3.10 9.40 -2.68
CA ARG A 122 -3.89 8.18 -2.90
C ARG A 122 -4.37 8.11 -4.33
N TRP A 123 -4.63 6.90 -4.80
CA TRP A 123 -5.17 6.70 -6.13
C TRP A 123 -6.63 7.14 -6.21
N SER A 124 -7.41 6.99 -5.14
CA SER A 124 -8.79 7.47 -5.03
C SER A 124 -8.93 8.99 -5.12
N ASP A 125 -7.91 9.75 -4.73
CA ASP A 125 -7.91 11.22 -4.77
C ASP A 125 -7.61 11.78 -6.17
N MET A 126 -7.18 10.93 -7.11
CA MET A 126 -6.93 11.34 -8.50
C MET A 126 -8.28 11.63 -9.16
N LYS A 127 -8.58 12.91 -9.39
CA LYS A 127 -9.68 13.30 -10.27
C LYS A 127 -9.46 12.62 -11.62
N ARG A 128 -10.45 11.85 -12.08
CA ARG A 128 -10.45 11.39 -13.48
C ARG A 128 -10.34 12.66 -14.33
N PRO A 129 -9.41 12.72 -15.31
CA PRO A 129 -9.45 13.82 -16.26
C PRO A 129 -10.87 13.84 -16.83
N GLU A 130 -11.52 14.99 -16.72
CA GLU A 130 -12.81 15.22 -17.35
C GLU A 130 -12.57 15.04 -18.84
N TRP A 131 -12.92 13.87 -19.36
CA TRP A 131 -12.86 13.64 -20.79
C TRP A 131 -13.87 14.60 -21.42
N PRO A 132 -13.45 15.55 -22.27
CA PRO A 132 -14.40 16.46 -22.89
C PRO A 132 -15.45 15.60 -23.62
N ALA A 133 -16.71 15.75 -23.21
CA ALA A 133 -17.81 15.11 -23.89
C ALA A 133 -17.85 15.68 -25.32
N ALA A 134 -17.50 14.82 -26.28
CA ALA A 134 -17.41 15.04 -27.73
C ALA A 134 -15.99 15.32 -28.29
N GLY A 135 -15.51 14.41 -29.16
CA GLY A 135 -14.37 14.66 -30.08
C GLY A 135 -13.18 13.67 -30.01
N GLY A 136 -13.34 12.52 -29.35
CA GLY A 136 -12.25 11.66 -28.85
C GLY A 136 -11.35 10.86 -29.81
N GLU A 137 -11.22 11.20 -31.10
CA GLU A 137 -10.36 10.44 -32.02
C GLU A 137 -9.02 11.14 -32.36
N ALA A 138 -8.93 12.47 -32.25
CA ALA A 138 -7.74 13.20 -32.70
C ALA A 138 -6.56 13.24 -31.69
N MET A 139 -6.80 12.99 -30.40
CA MET A 139 -5.79 13.22 -29.34
C MET A 139 -4.93 11.98 -29.02
N LEU A 140 -5.24 10.81 -29.59
CA LEU A 140 -4.45 9.59 -29.40
C LEU A 140 -3.17 9.57 -30.25
N ASP A 141 -3.11 10.38 -31.30
CA ASP A 141 -1.96 10.43 -32.23
C ASP A 141 -0.83 11.33 -31.70
N GLU A 142 -1.16 12.49 -31.11
CA GLU A 142 -0.16 13.46 -30.61
C GLU A 142 0.58 13.02 -29.32
N MET A 143 0.05 12.07 -28.55
CA MET A 143 0.69 11.63 -27.29
C MET A 143 1.74 10.52 -27.49
N SER A 144 2.04 10.15 -28.74
CA SER A 144 2.92 9.03 -29.08
C SER A 144 4.42 9.40 -29.15
N GLU A 145 4.81 10.67 -29.03
CA GLU A 145 6.15 11.14 -29.43
C GLU A 145 7.15 11.45 -28.29
N THR A 146 6.82 11.28 -27.01
CA THR A 146 7.80 11.55 -25.91
C THR A 146 8.16 10.29 -25.10
N GLU A 147 9.40 9.81 -25.27
CA GLU A 147 9.93 8.53 -24.77
C GLU A 147 9.99 8.40 -23.22
N GLU A 148 10.08 9.50 -22.48
CA GLU A 148 10.10 9.52 -21.00
C GLU A 148 8.79 9.03 -20.36
N SER A 149 7.70 9.01 -21.13
CA SER A 149 6.35 8.67 -20.67
C SER A 149 6.02 7.17 -20.67
N THR A 150 6.91 6.33 -21.21
CA THR A 150 6.61 4.90 -21.43
C THR A 150 6.39 4.12 -20.14
N ALA A 151 7.17 4.36 -19.08
CA ALA A 151 6.97 3.68 -17.78
C ALA A 151 5.68 4.13 -17.07
N GLU A 152 5.35 5.42 -17.16
CA GLU A 152 4.09 5.96 -16.65
C GLU A 152 2.89 5.46 -17.47
N LEU A 153 3.00 5.36 -18.80
CA LEU A 153 1.96 4.84 -19.69
C LEU A 153 1.72 3.35 -19.49
N THR A 154 2.76 2.54 -19.24
CA THR A 154 2.61 1.11 -18.95
C THR A 154 1.94 0.91 -17.59
N SER A 155 2.34 1.69 -16.58
CA SER A 155 1.64 1.79 -15.29
C SER A 155 0.18 2.22 -15.46
N LEU A 156 -0.10 3.25 -16.27
CA LEU A 156 -1.46 3.76 -16.52
C LEU A 156 -2.31 2.76 -17.32
N LYS A 157 -1.73 2.01 -18.26
CA LYS A 157 -2.41 0.98 -19.06
C LYS A 157 -2.73 -0.26 -18.22
N LEU A 158 -1.81 -0.74 -17.38
CA LEU A 158 -2.07 -1.78 -16.37
C LEU A 158 -3.16 -1.33 -15.40
N LYS A 159 -3.11 -0.06 -14.98
CA LYS A 159 -4.07 0.53 -14.05
C LYS A 159 -5.47 0.72 -14.64
N ARG A 160 -5.60 1.05 -15.94
CA ARG A 160 -6.88 1.05 -16.68
C ARG A 160 -7.49 -0.37 -16.77
N ARG A 161 -6.68 -1.41 -16.64
CA ARG A 161 -7.16 -2.81 -16.54
C ARG A 161 -7.64 -3.11 -15.11
N PHE A 162 -6.93 -2.61 -14.10
CA PHE A 162 -7.27 -2.73 -12.68
C PHE A 162 -8.60 -2.05 -12.31
N ASP A 163 -8.85 -0.83 -12.83
CA ASP A 163 -10.12 -0.10 -12.65
C ASP A 163 -11.33 -0.85 -13.23
N ARG A 164 -11.12 -1.59 -14.32
CA ARG A 164 -12.15 -2.43 -14.94
C ARG A 164 -12.49 -3.66 -14.09
N LEU A 165 -11.52 -4.25 -13.39
CA LEU A 165 -11.76 -5.39 -12.49
C LEU A 165 -12.41 -4.97 -11.17
N LYS A 166 -11.99 -3.85 -10.55
CA LYS A 166 -12.55 -3.38 -9.28
C LYS A 166 -14.03 -2.93 -9.37
N CYS A 167 -14.48 -2.45 -10.53
CA CYS A 167 -15.90 -2.11 -10.74
C CYS A 167 -16.84 -3.34 -10.77
N ARG A 168 -16.31 -4.56 -10.96
CA ARG A 168 -17.07 -5.81 -10.78
C ARG A 168 -16.90 -6.30 -9.35
N LYS A 169 -17.54 -5.62 -8.39
CA LYS A 169 -17.70 -6.14 -7.02
C LYS A 169 -18.17 -7.61 -7.08
N LYS A 170 -17.37 -8.55 -6.58
CA LYS A 170 -17.90 -9.80 -6.04
C LYS A 170 -17.97 -9.65 -4.52
N PRO A 171 -19.05 -10.12 -3.87
CA PRO A 171 -19.13 -10.13 -2.41
C PRO A 171 -17.97 -10.94 -1.83
N SER A 172 -17.37 -10.42 -0.77
CA SER A 172 -16.23 -11.04 -0.07
C SER A 172 -16.61 -12.43 0.44
N HIS A 173 -15.71 -13.39 0.24
CA HIS A 173 -15.81 -14.76 0.77
C HIS A 173 -15.83 -14.82 2.32
N ILE A 174 -15.57 -13.68 2.98
CA ILE A 174 -15.59 -13.50 4.43
C ILE A 174 -17.02 -13.32 4.96
N ASP A 175 -17.93 -12.74 4.17
CA ASP A 175 -19.33 -12.52 4.58
C ASP A 175 -20.14 -13.84 4.61
N ALA A 176 -19.68 -14.87 3.89
CA ALA A 176 -20.33 -16.18 3.86
C ALA A 176 -20.01 -17.06 5.09
N MET A 177 -19.00 -16.72 5.89
CA MET A 177 -18.60 -17.53 7.05
C MET A 177 -19.12 -17.00 8.40
N GLN A 178 -19.78 -15.83 8.40
CA GLN A 178 -20.35 -15.23 9.62
C GLN A 178 -21.85 -15.45 9.79
N SER A 179 -22.54 -16.04 8.79
CA SER A 179 -23.97 -16.39 8.88
C SER A 179 -24.26 -17.76 9.52
N ASP A 180 -23.24 -18.58 9.77
CA ASP A 180 -23.39 -19.98 10.19
C ASP A 180 -23.03 -20.27 11.66
N ARG A 181 -22.88 -19.24 12.50
CA ARG A 181 -22.76 -19.42 13.96
C ARG A 181 -24.08 -19.17 14.67
N GLY A 182 -24.93 -20.20 14.63
CA GLY A 182 -25.59 -20.77 15.80
C GLY A 182 -26.42 -19.87 16.71
N SER A 183 -27.73 -19.84 16.43
CA SER A 183 -28.78 -19.81 17.44
C SER A 183 -28.60 -21.00 18.41
N ILE A 184 -28.07 -20.75 19.61
CA ILE A 184 -28.19 -21.65 20.77
C ILE A 184 -28.35 -20.83 22.07
N ASP A 185 -29.44 -20.07 22.17
CA ASP A 185 -29.95 -19.64 23.47
C ASP A 185 -31.09 -20.58 23.87
N GLY A 186 -30.79 -21.52 24.76
CA GLY A 186 -31.78 -22.47 25.27
C GLY A 186 -31.22 -23.41 26.33
N ALA A 187 -31.67 -23.19 27.57
CA ALA A 187 -31.60 -24.08 28.73
C ALA A 187 -30.24 -24.19 29.46
N LEU A 188 -30.18 -23.56 30.64
CA LEU A 188 -30.10 -24.29 31.92
C LEU A 188 -30.29 -23.31 33.09
N THR A 189 -31.52 -23.32 33.61
CA THR A 189 -31.87 -22.98 35.00
C THR A 189 -31.68 -24.22 35.87
N GLU A 190 -30.83 -24.12 36.89
CA GLU A 190 -31.00 -24.50 38.31
C GLU A 190 -29.63 -24.56 39.00
#